data_AF-A0A377CY36-F1
#
_entry.id   AF-A0A377CY36-F1
#
_cell.length_a   1.000
_cell.length_b   1.000
_cell.length_c   1.000
_cell.angle_alpha   90.00
_cell.angle_beta   90.00
_cell.angle_gamma   90.00
#
_symmetry.space_group_name_H-M   'P 1'
#
loop_
_entity.id
_entity.type
_entity.pdbx_description
1 polymer ?
#
loop_
_entity_poly.entity_id
_entity_poly.type
_entity_poly.pdbx_seq_one_letter_code
_entity_poly.pdbx_strand_id
1 'polypeptide(L)' 'MYFDTPVKINEVTATAVKRINTARIISLSAMFSMDKDTVKDLGFAGFKVLYPINSKDKNDEIVSMPGPAISA' A
#
# COMPACT_ATOMS: atom_id res chain seq x y z
N MET A 1 0.67 -13.06 -10.37
CA MET A 1 0.13 -12.55 -9.10
C MET A 1 -1.34 -12.26 -9.30
N TYR A 2 -2.23 -12.72 -8.40
CA TYR A 2 -3.69 -12.69 -8.55
C TYR A 2 -4.35 -11.43 -7.93
N PHE A 3 -3.68 -10.29 -8.00
CA PHE A 3 -4.19 -9.00 -7.51
C PHE A 3 -4.36 -8.05 -8.69
N ASP A 4 -5.49 -8.16 -9.37
CA ASP A 4 -5.87 -7.30 -10.50
C ASP A 4 -6.81 -6.14 -10.10
N THR A 5 -7.35 -6.21 -8.88
CA THR A 5 -8.31 -5.23 -8.36
C THR A 5 -7.68 -4.43 -7.21
N PRO A 6 -7.49 -3.11 -7.37
CA PRO A 6 -6.88 -2.29 -6.33
C PRO A 6 -7.82 -2.01 -5.16
N VAL A 7 -7.25 -1.86 -3.97
CA VAL A 7 -7.96 -1.39 -2.78
C VAL A 7 -7.75 0.10 -2.54
N LYS A 8 -8.79 0.78 -2.04
CA LYS A 8 -8.73 2.18 -1.63
C LYS A 8 -8.39 2.24 -0.14
N ILE A 9 -7.32 2.94 0.21
CA ILE A 9 -6.91 3.16 1.60
C ILE A 9 -7.18 4.62 1.98
N ASN A 10 -7.82 4.85 3.12
CA ASN A 10 -8.05 6.18 3.66
C ASN A 10 -7.47 6.26 5.08
N GLU A 11 -6.77 7.35 5.37
CA GLU A 11 -6.39 7.76 6.72
C GLU A 11 -7.59 8.47 7.37
N VAL A 12 -7.94 8.05 8.58
CA VAL A 12 -8.99 8.69 9.38
C VAL A 12 -8.31 9.33 10.60
N THR A 13 -8.45 10.64 10.72
CA THR A 13 -7.99 11.41 11.89
C THR A 13 -9.18 11.88 12.71
N ALA A 14 -8.93 12.57 13.83
CA ALA A 14 -9.99 13.13 14.66
C ALA A 14 -10.94 14.08 13.91
N THR A 15 -10.51 14.69 12.80
CA THR A 15 -11.28 15.74 12.11
C THR A 15 -11.46 15.51 10.61
N ALA A 16 -10.83 14.50 10.01
CA ALA A 16 -10.83 14.32 8.57
C ALA A 16 -10.69 12.86 8.13
N VAL A 17 -11.18 12.59 6.92
CA VAL A 17 -10.91 11.36 6.18
C VAL A 17 -10.14 11.74 4.92
N LYS A 18 -8.94 11.20 4.74
CA LYS A 18 -8.05 11.52 3.62
C LYS A 18 -7.68 10.26 2.87
N ARG A 19 -7.88 10.25 1.55
CA ARG A 19 -7.42 9.14 0.71
C ARG A 19 -5.90 9.15 0.60
N ILE A 20 -5.28 8.00 0.84
CA ILE A 20 -3.85 7.81 0.57
C ILE A 20 -3.69 7.60 -0.94
N ASN A 21 -2.87 8.45 -1.59
CA ASN A 21 -2.68 8.41 -3.04
C ASN A 21 -1.49 7.50 -3.41
N THR A 22 -1.75 6.47 -4.21
CA THR A 22 -0.76 5.51 -4.73
C THR A 22 0.38 6.20 -5.48
N ALA A 23 0.10 7.26 -6.23
CA ALA A 23 1.10 7.97 -7.03
C ALA A 23 2.26 8.54 -6.18
N ARG A 24 1.97 8.94 -4.94
CA ARG A 24 2.98 9.45 -3.99
C ARG A 24 3.93 8.35 -3.51
N ILE A 25 3.44 7.11 -3.41
CA ILE A 25 4.24 5.95 -2.99
C ILE A 25 5.05 5.40 -4.15
N ILE A 26 4.46 5.36 -5.36
CA ILE A 26 5.17 4.97 -6.59
C ILE A 26 6.34 5.91 -6.86
N SER A 27 6.15 7.22 -6.64
CA SER A 27 7.24 8.21 -6.74
C SER A 27 8.40 7.95 -5.78
N LEU A 28 8.17 7.28 -4.65
CA LEU A 28 9.21 6.88 -3.70
C LEU A 28 9.90 5.57 -4.11
N SER A 29 9.19 4.68 -4.81
CA SER A 29 9.72 3.41 -5.35
C SER A 29 10.33 3.52 -6.75
N ALA A 30 10.12 4.62 -7.47
CA ALA A 30 10.58 4.86 -8.85
C ALA A 30 12.10 5.11 -8.98
N MET A 31 12.93 4.56 -8.09
CA MET A 31 14.35 4.32 -8.38
C MET A 31 14.55 3.23 -9.45
N PHE A 32 13.48 2.53 -9.86
CA PHE A 32 13.47 1.63 -11.02
C PHE A 32 12.50 2.12 -12.09
N SER A 33 12.99 2.19 -13.33
CA SER A 33 12.41 2.77 -14.55
C SER A 33 11.05 2.19 -14.96
N MET A 34 9.98 2.55 -14.26
CA MET A 34 8.62 2.27 -14.69
C MET A 34 8.07 3.48 -15.47
N ASP A 35 7.62 3.23 -16.69
CA ASP A 35 6.99 4.25 -17.53
C ASP A 35 5.75 4.81 -16.81
N LYS A 36 5.66 6.15 -16.73
CA LYS A 36 4.58 6.86 -16.04
C LYS A 36 3.21 6.47 -16.57
N ASP A 37 3.11 6.16 -17.86
CA ASP A 37 1.85 5.75 -18.49
C ASP A 37 1.43 4.32 -18.09
N THR A 38 2.38 3.48 -17.70
CA THR A 38 2.10 2.09 -17.27
C THR A 38 1.68 1.99 -15.81
N VAL A 39 1.95 3.03 -15.01
CA VAL A 39 1.65 3.05 -13.57
C VAL A 39 0.46 3.93 -13.19
N LYS A 40 -0.12 4.67 -14.15
CA LYS A 40 -1.18 5.65 -13.90
C LYS A 40 -2.46 5.04 -13.33
N ASP A 41 -2.74 3.79 -13.69
CA ASP A 41 -3.94 3.05 -13.28
C ASP A 41 -3.65 2.08 -12.11
N LEU A 42 -2.43 2.08 -11.57
CA LEU A 42 -2.07 1.24 -10.43
C LEU A 42 -2.66 1.77 -9.12
N GLY A 43 -3.21 0.85 -8.33
CA GLY A 43 -3.65 1.10 -6.96
C GLY A 43 -2.94 0.18 -5.96
N PHE A 44 -3.33 0.26 -4.70
CA PHE A 44 -2.74 -0.61 -3.68
C PHE A 44 -3.23 -2.04 -3.85
N ALA A 45 -2.31 -3.01 -3.79
CA ALA A 45 -2.65 -4.43 -3.72
C ALA A 45 -2.98 -4.90 -2.29
N GLY A 46 -2.90 -4.01 -1.30
CA GLY A 46 -3.05 -4.31 0.11
C GLY A 46 -2.21 -3.38 0.97
N PHE A 47 -2.14 -3.65 2.27
CA PHE A 47 -1.24 -2.95 3.19
C PHE A 47 -0.77 -3.87 4.33
N LYS A 48 0.25 -3.39 5.05
CA LYS A 48 0.76 -4.03 6.26
C LYS A 48 0.89 -3.03 7.39
N VAL A 49 0.81 -3.52 8.61
CA VAL A 49 1.04 -2.71 9.82
C VAL A 49 2.37 -3.13 10.42
N LEU A 50 3.23 -2.14 10.64
CA LEU A 50 4.52 -2.32 11.27
C LEU A 50 4.49 -1.77 12.70
N TYR A 51 5.03 -2.53 13.65
CA TYR A 51 5.11 -2.12 15.05
C TYR A 51 6.35 -2.71 15.72
N PRO A 52 7.05 -1.97 16.60
CA PRO A 52 8.23 -2.47 17.29
C PRO A 52 7.88 -3.39 18.46
N ILE A 53 7.33 -4.56 18.12
CA ILE A 53 6.82 -5.52 19.11
C ILE A 53 7.94 -6.32 19.78
N ASN A 54 8.97 -6.71 19.01
CA ASN A 54 10.06 -7.57 19.53
C ASN A 54 11.27 -6.77 20.04
N SER A 55 11.56 -5.63 19.41
CA SER A 55 12.64 -4.72 19.79
C SER A 55 12.28 -3.29 19.45
N LYS A 56 12.71 -2.34 20.28
CA LYS A 56 12.45 -0.90 20.08
C LYS A 56 13.03 -0.37 18.76
N ASP A 57 14.10 -1.00 18.27
CA ASP A 57 14.84 -0.55 17.09
C ASP A 57 14.40 -1.27 15.80
N LYS A 58 13.35 -2.09 15.86
CA LYS A 58 12.89 -2.88 14.71
C LYS A 58 11.37 -2.83 14.59
N ASN A 59 10.86 -2.25 13.51
CA ASN A 59 9.44 -2.29 13.16
C ASN A 59 9.10 -3.60 12.45
N ASP A 60 8.60 -4.58 13.18
CA ASP A 60 8.17 -5.88 12.64
C ASP A 60 6.78 -5.78 11.99
N GLU A 61 6.55 -6.58 10.95
CA GLU A 61 5.21 -6.75 10.39
C GLU A 61 4.35 -7.58 11.33
N ILE A 62 3.27 -6.98 11.84
CA ILE A 62 2.35 -7.63 12.77
C ILE A 62 0.99 -7.95 12.15
N VAL A 63 0.66 -7.30 11.02
CA VAL A 63 -0.56 -7.53 10.26
C VAL A 63 -0.27 -7.39 8.78
N SER A 64 -0.81 -8.33 8.00
CA SER A 64 -0.82 -8.29 6.53
C SER A 64 -2.26 -8.35 6.04
N MET A 65 -2.67 -7.35 5.26
CA MET A 65 -4.00 -7.27 4.66
C MET A 65 -3.86 -7.17 3.13
N PRO A 66 -3.77 -8.31 2.43
CA PRO A 66 -3.82 -8.32 0.98
C PRO A 66 -5.22 -7.90 0.51
N GLY A 67 -5.29 -7.33 -0.69
CA GLY A 67 -6.54 -7.08 -1.39
C GLY A 67 -7.26 -8.39 -1.74
N PRO A 68 -8.48 -8.30 -2.28
CA PRO A 68 -9.20 -9.48 -2.75
C PRO A 68 -8.36 -10.18 -3.82
N ALA A 69 -8.10 -11.47 -3.61
CA ALA A 69 -7.55 -12.35 -4.63
C ALA A 69 -8.73 -13.02 -5.35
N ILE A 70 -8.74 -12.99 -6.67
CA ILE A 70 -9.67 -13.82 -7.43
C ILE A 70 -9.14 -15.27 -7.32
N SER A 71 -9.94 -16.16 -6.73
CA SER A 71 -9.70 -17.60 -6.81
C SER A 71 -9.85 -18.01 -8.28
N ALA A 72 -8.74 -18.41 -8.91
CA ALA A 72 -8.81 -19.18 -10.14
C ALA A 72 -9.33 -20.60 -9.85
#